data_AF-A0A6J6UAG7-F1
#
_entry.id   AF-A0A6J6UAG7-F1
#
_cell.length_a   1.000
_cell.length_b   1.000
_cell.length_c   1.000
_cell.angle_alpha   90.00
_cell.angle_beta   90.00
_cell.angle_gamma   90.00
#
_symmetry.space_group_name_H-M   'P 1'
#
loop_
_entity.id
_entity.type
_entity.pdbx_description
1 polymer ?
#
loop_
_entity_poly.entity_id
_entity_poly.type
_entity_poly.pdbx_seq_one_letter_code
_entity_poly.pdbx_strand_id
1 'polypeptide(L)'
;MISLAENYDRSWQVIKDGKRLVRSKSEFGLPQFQVLEAGEFSLIHDGTVRRGWLALEAIVFLTLLVLALPAGRRKREISVEELT
;
A
#
# COMPACT_ATOMS: atom_id res chain seq x y z
N MET A 1 11.94 -25.88 -10.21
CA MET A 1 12.01 -24.41 -10.01
C MET A 1 10.73 -23.79 -10.54
N ILE A 2 10.13 -22.85 -9.82
CA ILE A 2 8.97 -22.08 -10.31
C ILE A 2 9.48 -20.68 -10.70
N SER A 3 9.19 -20.26 -11.92
CA SER A 3 9.52 -18.93 -12.44
C SER A 3 8.21 -18.20 -12.75
N LEU A 4 8.03 -17.00 -12.22
CA LEU A 4 6.90 -16.13 -12.59
C LEU A 4 7.32 -15.23 -13.75
N ALA A 5 6.51 -15.18 -14.82
CA ALA A 5 6.69 -14.28 -15.96
C ALA A 5 6.20 -12.85 -15.64
N GLU A 6 6.56 -12.35 -14.47
CA GLU A 6 6.20 -11.03 -13.97
C GLU A 6 7.44 -10.27 -13.48
N ASN A 7 7.28 -8.98 -13.24
CA ASN A 7 8.33 -8.17 -12.66
C ASN A 7 8.72 -8.70 -11.26
N TYR A 8 10.01 -8.63 -10.97
CA TYR A 8 10.54 -8.97 -9.65
C TYR A 8 10.05 -7.95 -8.61
N ASP A 9 8.96 -8.29 -7.93
CA ASP A 9 8.37 -7.48 -6.86
C ASP A 9 8.44 -8.20 -5.50
N ARG A 10 8.58 -7.40 -4.43
CA ARG A 10 8.54 -7.84 -3.05
C ARG A 10 7.18 -8.39 -2.64
N SER A 11 6.13 -7.95 -3.32
CA SER A 11 4.73 -8.33 -3.12
C SER A 11 4.46 -9.82 -3.38
N TRP A 12 5.20 -10.46 -4.29
CA TRP A 12 5.02 -11.87 -4.63
C TRP A 12 5.57 -12.80 -3.54
N GLN A 13 4.70 -13.64 -2.98
CA GLN A 13 5.03 -14.64 -1.96
C GLN A 13 4.52 -16.01 -2.40
N VAL A 14 5.36 -17.04 -2.25
CA VAL A 14 4.96 -18.44 -2.43
C VAL A 14 5.03 -19.14 -1.07
N ILE A 15 3.96 -19.84 -0.71
CA ILE A 15 3.82 -20.55 0.56
C ILE A 15 3.62 -22.04 0.27
N LYS A 16 4.40 -22.88 0.94
CA LYS A 16 4.23 -24.34 0.98
C LYS A 16 4.08 -24.78 2.43
N ASP A 17 3.02 -25.51 2.77
CA ASP A 17 2.77 -26.04 4.13
C ASP A 17 2.92 -24.98 5.25
N GLY A 18 2.47 -23.75 4.98
CA GLY A 18 2.56 -22.61 5.90
C GLY A 18 3.94 -21.94 5.98
N LYS A 19 4.96 -22.43 5.27
CA LYS A 19 6.29 -21.82 5.19
C LYS A 19 6.46 -21.01 3.90
N ARG A 20 7.00 -19.79 4.02
CA ARG A 20 7.34 -18.94 2.88
C ARG A 20 8.62 -19.45 2.22
N LEU A 21 8.57 -19.65 0.91
CA LEU A 21 9.74 -20.01 0.12
C LEU A 21 10.64 -18.80 -0.12
N VAL A 22 11.95 -19.03 -0.15
CA VAL A 22 12.94 -18.00 -0.45
C VAL A 22 12.80 -17.61 -1.92
N ARG A 23 12.61 -16.31 -2.16
CA ARG A 23 12.57 -15.72 -3.49
C ARG A 23 13.99 -15.38 -3.94
N SER A 24 14.36 -15.83 -5.13
CA SER A 24 15.58 -15.45 -5.83
C SER A 24 15.23 -14.68 -7.12
N LYS A 25 16.23 -14.00 -7.68
CA LYS A 25 16.11 -13.32 -8.97
C LYS A 25 16.87 -14.13 -10.01
N SER A 26 16.26 -14.40 -11.16
CA SER A 26 16.92 -15.08 -12.28
C SER A 26 17.91 -14.16 -13.00
N GLU A 27 18.76 -14.71 -13.87
CA GLU A 27 19.63 -13.94 -14.77
C GLU A 27 18.84 -12.97 -15.67
N PHE A 28 17.61 -13.33 -16.02
CA PHE A 28 16.67 -12.51 -16.80
C PHE A 28 15.87 -11.53 -15.93
N GLY A 29 16.16 -11.46 -14.64
CA GLY A 29 15.53 -10.55 -13.70
C GLY A 29 14.14 -10.95 -13.22
N LEU A 30 13.69 -12.18 -13.49
CA LEU A 30 12.38 -12.70 -13.08
C LEU A 30 12.41 -13.26 -11.65
N PRO A 31 11.30 -13.18 -10.89
CA PRO A 31 11.16 -13.85 -9.60
C PRO A 31 11.15 -15.36 -9.77
N GLN A 32 12.07 -16.02 -9.09
CA GLN A 32 12.20 -17.47 -9.01
C GLN A 32 12.03 -17.94 -7.58
N PHE A 33 11.43 -19.11 -7.42
CA PHE A 33 11.25 -19.75 -6.13
C PHE A 33 11.89 -21.14 -6.18
N GLN A 34 12.82 -21.39 -5.26
CA GLN A 34 13.40 -22.72 -5.09
C GLN A 34 12.35 -23.63 -4.44
N VAL A 35 11.94 -24.62 -5.20
CA VAL A 35 11.01 -25.67 -4.77
C VAL A 35 11.84 -26.92 -4.52
N LEU A 36 11.94 -27.32 -3.25
CA LEU A 36 12.70 -28.50 -2.83
C LEU A 36 11.92 -29.81 -3.05
N GLU A 37 10.60 -29.76 -3.10
CA GLU A 37 9.71 -30.92 -3.18
C GLU A 37 8.45 -30.59 -3.97
N ALA A 38 8.01 -31.49 -4.84
CA ALA A 38 6.76 -31.37 -5.60
C ALA A 38 5.53 -31.40 -4.66
N GLY A 39 4.49 -30.63 -4.98
CA GLY A 39 3.27 -30.52 -4.17
C GLY A 39 2.40 -29.33 -4.57
N GLU A 40 1.42 -28.98 -3.73
CA GLU A 40 0.61 -27.77 -3.89
C GLU A 40 1.32 -26.54 -3.33
N PHE A 41 1.18 -25.41 -4.03
CA PHE A 41 1.76 -24.13 -3.63
C PHE A 41 0.68 -23.07 -3.62
N SER A 42 0.67 -22.24 -2.58
CA SER A 42 -0.15 -21.04 -2.55
C SER A 42 0.68 -19.85 -3.02
N LEU A 43 0.20 -19.17 -4.05
CA LEU A 43 0.79 -17.95 -4.59
C LEU A 43 -0.03 -16.74 -4.12
N ILE A 44 0.63 -15.77 -3.50
CA ILE A 44 -0.01 -14.58 -2.96
C ILE A 44 0.72 -13.33 -3.47
N HIS A 45 -0.06 -12.31 -3.82
CA HIS A 45 0.43 -10.97 -4.11
C HIS A 45 0.04 -10.00 -2.98
N ASP A 46 1.02 -9.60 -2.17
CA ASP A 46 0.83 -8.70 -1.03
C ASP A 46 0.88 -7.22 -1.46
N GLY A 47 -0.30 -6.63 -1.67
CA GLY A 47 -0.45 -5.20 -1.96
C GLY A 47 -0.50 -4.27 -0.74
N THR A 48 -0.12 -4.71 0.47
CA THR A 48 -0.33 -3.95 1.72
C THR A 48 0.40 -2.62 1.73
N VAL A 49 1.65 -2.57 1.26
CA VAL A 49 2.44 -1.33 1.22
C VAL A 49 1.79 -0.28 0.32
N ARG A 50 1.36 -0.69 -0.88
CA ARG A 50 0.65 0.21 -1.81
C ARG A 50 -0.64 0.74 -1.21
N ARG A 51 -1.44 -0.11 -0.56
CA ARG A 51 -2.66 0.31 0.15
C ARG A 51 -2.35 1.30 1.27
N GLY A 52 -1.27 1.08 2.03
CA GLY A 52 -0.82 1.99 3.08
C GLY A 52 -0.48 3.39 2.55
N TRP A 53 0.23 3.47 1.43
CA TRP A 53 0.53 4.75 0.77
C TRP A 53 -0.69 5.45 0.21
N LEU A 54 -1.62 4.73 -0.41
CA LEU A 54 -2.88 5.32 -0.87
C LEU A 54 -3.72 5.88 0.30
N ALA A 55 -3.75 5.17 1.44
CA ALA A 55 -4.44 5.66 2.62
C ALA A 55 -3.77 6.92 3.19
N LEU A 56 -2.44 6.95 3.26
CA LEU A 56 -1.70 8.12 3.72
C LEU A 56 -1.95 9.33 2.79
N GLU A 57 -1.89 9.13 1.48
CA GLU A 57 -2.18 10.16 0.48
C GLU A 57 -3.58 10.76 0.67
N ALA A 58 -4.61 9.91 0.86
CA ALA A 58 -5.96 10.36 1.12
C ALA A 58 -6.06 11.19 2.42
N ILE A 59 -5.41 10.76 3.50
CA ILE A 59 -5.39 11.48 4.79
C ILE A 59 -4.73 12.85 4.62
N VAL A 60 -3.59 12.91 3.92
CA VAL A 60 -2.88 14.17 3.66
C VAL A 60 -3.77 15.13 2.87
N PHE A 61 -4.40 14.68 1.79
CA PHE A 61 -5.28 15.54 1.01
C PHE A 61 -6.49 16.02 1.78
N LEU A 62 -7.14 15.15 2.57
CA LEU A 62 -8.26 15.55 3.43
C LEU A 62 -7.83 16.58 4.47
N THR A 63 -6.66 16.39 5.08
CA THR A 63 -6.10 17.33 6.07
C THR A 63 -5.82 18.68 5.43
N LEU A 64 -5.18 18.70 4.26
CA LEU A 64 -4.92 19.93 3.52
C LEU A 64 -6.21 20.63 3.10
N LEU A 65 -7.23 19.88 2.67
CA LEU A 65 -8.53 20.43 2.32
C LEU A 65 -9.15 21.14 3.52
N VAL A 66 -9.18 20.50 4.69
CA VAL A 66 -9.70 21.10 5.93
C VAL A 66 -8.93 22.36 6.32
N LEU A 67 -7.60 22.35 6.22
CA LEU A 67 -6.76 23.50 6.58
C LEU A 67 -6.82 24.63 5.55
N ALA A 68 -7.11 24.32 4.28
CA ALA A 68 -7.29 25.30 3.22
C ALA A 68 -8.67 25.97 3.28
N LEU A 69 -9.66 25.35 3.94
CA LEU A 69 -10.95 26.00 4.15
C LEU A 69 -10.77 27.25 5.02
N PRO A 70 -11.42 28.37 4.65
CA PRO A 70 -11.36 29.57 5.46
C PRO A 70 -11.90 29.27 6.85
N ALA A 71 -11.17 29.71 7.88
CA ALA A 71 -11.71 29.73 9.23
C ALA A 71 -13.01 30.54 9.22
N GLY A 72 -14.08 30.03 9.85
CA GLY A 72 -15.33 30.77 9.99
C GLY A 72 -15.10 32.17 10.58
N ARG A 73 -16.02 33.11 10.30
CA ARG A 73 -15.95 34.51 10.76
C ARG A 73 -15.42 34.59 12.19
N ARG A 74 -14.34 35.34 12.40
CA ARG A 74 -13.79 35.51 13.73
C ARG A 74 -14.82 36.27 14.57
N LYS A 75 -14.94 35.99 15.88
CA LYS A 75 -15.87 36.72 16.76
C LYS A 75 -15.70 38.25 16.73
N ARG A 76 -14.50 38.73 16.37
CA ARG A 76 -14.19 40.17 16.20
C ARG A 76 -14.73 40.77 14.89
N GLU A 77 -15.09 39.93 13.92
CA GLU A 77 -15.66 40.34 12.64
C GLU A 77 -17.19 40.38 12.69
N ILE A 78 -17.81 39.85 13.75
CA ILE A 78 -19.27 39.90 14.00
C ILE A 78 -19.63 41.35 14.37
N SER A 79 -20.52 41.96 13.58
CA SER A 79 -20.98 43.34 13.85
C SER A 79 -21.76 43.37 15.15
N VAL A 80 -21.68 44.47 15.89
CA VAL A 80 -22.46 44.66 17.13
C VAL A 80 -23.97 44.59 16.83
N GLU A 81 -24.37 44.91 15.60
CA GLU A 81 -25.76 44.82 15.10
C GLU A 81 -26.25 43.37 14.96
N GLU A 82 -25.35 42.39 14.84
CA GLU A 82 -25.67 40.96 14.76
C GLU A 82 -25.78 40.30 16.15
N LEU A 83 -25.52 41.04 17.24
CA LEU A 83 -25.56 40.57 18.63
C LEU A 83 -26.86 40.91 19.38
N THR A 84 -27.90 41.38 18.66
CA THR A 84 -29.23 41.75 19.21
C THR A 84 -30.28 40.73 18.79
#